data_AF-A0A7K1P0L0-F1
#
_entry.id   AF-A0A7K1P0L0-F1
#
_cell.length_a   1.000
_cell.length_b   1.000
_cell.length_c   1.000
_cell.angle_alpha   90.00
_cell.angle_beta   90.00
_cell.angle_gamma   90.00
#
_symmetry.space_group_name_H-M   'P 1'
#
loop_
_entity.id
_entity.type
_entity.pdbx_description
1 polymer ?
#
loop_
_entity_poly.entity_id
_entity_poly.type
_entity_poly.pdbx_seq_one_letter_code
_entity_poly.pdbx_strand_id
1 'polypeptide(L)'
;MEKNYLSTSLLDYKQQHNGKLLVKVPPQYTSKTCSHCGSINPKLKLNHRQYLCPDCGYKEHRDINAANNILSKWLSLFRVGNVLADFKEQSLSC
;
A
#
# COMPACT_ATOMS: atom_id res chain seq x y z
N MET A 1 0.43 -7.81 -20.43
CA MET A 1 1.48 -8.84 -20.32
C MET A 1 1.58 -9.26 -18.87
N GLU A 2 0.98 -10.38 -18.49
CA GLU A 2 1.08 -10.92 -17.14
C GLU A 2 2.49 -11.49 -16.92
N LYS A 3 3.30 -10.80 -16.13
CA LYS A 3 4.57 -11.35 -15.67
C LYS A 3 4.26 -12.32 -14.54
N ASN A 4 4.35 -13.62 -14.82
CA ASN A 4 4.19 -14.68 -13.82
C ASN A 4 5.52 -14.89 -13.11
N TYR A 5 5.66 -14.26 -11.95
CA TYR A 5 6.80 -14.44 -11.06
C TYR A 5 6.56 -15.62 -10.12
N LEU A 6 7.57 -16.46 -9.91
CA LEU A 6 7.52 -17.61 -9.01
C LEU A 6 7.10 -17.25 -7.57
N SER A 7 7.43 -16.04 -7.10
CA SER A 7 7.00 -15.54 -5.80
C SER A 7 5.50 -15.31 -5.73
N THR A 8 4.87 -14.82 -6.81
CA THR A 8 3.44 -14.55 -6.85
C THR A 8 2.61 -15.83 -6.88
N SER A 9 3.09 -16.89 -7.54
CA SER A 9 2.41 -18.19 -7.55
C SER A 9 2.46 -18.87 -6.18
N LEU A 10 3.57 -18.73 -5.45
CA LEU A 10 3.66 -19.25 -4.08
C LEU A 10 2.71 -18.50 -3.12
N LEU A 11 2.63 -17.18 -3.25
CA LEU A 11 1.70 -16.38 -2.47
C LEU A 11 0.25 -16.76 -2.77
N ASP A 12 -0.11 -16.95 -4.04
CA ASP A 12 -1.45 -17.33 -4.46
C ASP A 12 -1.86 -18.68 -3.87
N TYR A 13 -0.99 -19.69 -4.01
CA TYR A 13 -1.16 -21.00 -3.39
C TYR A 13 -1.38 -20.91 -1.87
N LYS A 14 -0.54 -20.16 -1.17
CA LYS A 14 -0.63 -20.01 0.30
C LYS A 14 -1.87 -19.23 0.74
N GLN A 15 -2.30 -18.23 -0.01
CA GLN A 15 -3.54 -17.53 0.29
C GLN A 15 -4.74 -18.46 0.10
N GLN A 16 -4.80 -19.19 -1.02
CA GLN A 16 -5.88 -20.14 -1.30
C GLN A 16 -5.97 -21.25 -0.25
N HIS A 17 -4.82 -21.80 0.17
CA HIS A 17 -4.77 -22.81 1.23
C HIS A 17 -5.33 -22.31 2.57
N ASN A 18 -5.20 -21.02 2.85
CA ASN A 18 -5.69 -20.39 4.08
C ASN A 18 -7.09 -19.76 3.92
N GLY A 19 -7.79 -20.00 2.80
CA GLY A 19 -9.10 -19.39 2.52
C GLY A 19 -9.06 -17.86 2.33
N LYS A 20 -7.89 -17.30 1.95
CA LYS A 20 -7.68 -15.87 1.71
C LYS A 20 -7.62 -15.57 0.21
N LEU A 21 -7.87 -14.31 -0.14
CA LEU A 21 -7.80 -13.81 -1.52
C LEU A 21 -6.50 -13.04 -1.75
N LEU A 22 -5.82 -13.31 -2.87
CA LEU A 22 -4.71 -12.51 -3.35
C LEU A 22 -5.19 -11.61 -4.50
N VAL A 23 -5.11 -10.30 -4.30
CA VAL A 23 -5.48 -9.33 -5.35
C VAL A 23 -4.27 -8.50 -5.73
N LYS A 24 -3.99 -8.44 -7.04
CA LYS A 24 -2.90 -7.63 -7.59
C LYS A 24 -3.41 -6.21 -7.87
N VAL A 25 -2.66 -5.19 -7.43
CA VAL A 25 -2.95 -3.79 -7.74
C VAL A 25 -1.84 -3.15 -8.60
N PRO A 26 -2.14 -2.10 -9.38
CA PRO A 26 -1.12 -1.42 -10.18
C PRO A 26 0.00 -0.82 -9.31
N PRO A 27 1.28 -1.19 -9.53
CA PRO A 27 2.39 -0.82 -8.65
C PRO A 27 2.87 0.63 -8.80
N GLN A 28 2.34 1.36 -9.79
CA GLN A 28 2.85 2.68 -10.18
C GLN A 28 2.71 3.70 -9.05
N TYR A 29 3.76 4.48 -8.77
CA TYR A 29 3.76 5.58 -7.78
C TYR A 29 3.43 5.22 -6.32
N THR A 30 3.40 3.94 -5.93
CA THR A 30 3.04 3.55 -4.55
C THR A 30 4.05 4.02 -3.51
N SER A 31 5.34 4.05 -3.82
CA SER A 31 6.39 4.49 -2.88
C SER A 31 6.61 6.01 -2.87
N LYS A 32 6.20 6.72 -3.92
CA LYS A 32 6.39 8.17 -4.08
C LYS A 32 5.17 8.99 -3.63
N THR A 33 3.99 8.39 -3.60
CA THR A 33 2.76 9.07 -3.17
C THR A 33 2.72 9.13 -1.64
N CYS A 34 2.28 10.25 -1.08
CA CYS A 34 2.05 10.37 0.35
C CYS A 34 0.75 9.63 0.71
N SER A 35 0.81 8.66 1.62
CA SER A 35 -0.39 7.96 2.09
C SER A 35 -1.32 8.83 2.95
N HIS A 36 -0.87 10.01 3.39
CA HIS A 36 -1.64 10.92 4.22
C HIS A 36 -2.38 11.99 3.40
N CYS A 37 -1.71 12.65 2.45
CA CYS A 37 -2.29 13.75 1.67
C CYS A 37 -2.45 13.46 0.17
N GLY A 38 -1.92 12.35 -0.33
CA GLY A 38 -2.00 11.98 -1.74
C GLY A 38 -1.03 12.69 -2.69
N SER A 39 -0.19 13.61 -2.20
CA SER A 39 0.80 14.27 -3.05
C SER A 39 1.93 13.33 -3.49
N ILE A 40 2.53 13.59 -4.64
CA ILE A 40 3.66 12.79 -5.16
C ILE A 40 4.96 13.50 -4.82
N ASN A 41 5.88 12.82 -4.14
CA ASN A 41 7.23 13.31 -3.88
C ASN A 41 8.18 12.94 -5.06
N PRO A 42 8.52 13.88 -5.97
CA PRO A 42 9.39 13.59 -7.10
C PRO A 42 10.86 13.43 -6.69
N LYS A 43 11.26 13.96 -5.53
CA LYS A 43 12.65 13.99 -5.04
C LYS A 43 13.06 12.69 -4.33
N LEU A 44 12.12 11.77 -4.11
CA LEU A 44 12.39 10.50 -3.44
C LEU A 44 13.30 9.59 -4.30
N LYS A 45 14.47 9.27 -3.77
CA LYS A 45 15.45 8.35 -4.39
C LYS A 45 15.33 6.93 -3.82
N LEU A 46 15.83 5.95 -4.57
CA LEU A 46 15.72 4.53 -4.23
C LEU A 46 16.46 4.15 -2.93
N ASN A 47 17.49 4.90 -2.54
CA ASN A 47 18.25 4.70 -1.31
C ASN A 47 17.59 5.32 -0.06
N HIS A 48 16.56 6.15 -0.21
CA HIS A 48 15.87 6.76 0.92
C HIS A 48 14.95 5.74 1.61
N ARG A 49 15.31 5.29 2.82
CA ARG A 49 14.49 4.37 3.62
C ARG A 49 13.35 5.06 4.36
N GLN A 50 13.54 6.32 4.72
CA GLN A 50 12.48 7.16 5.28
C GLN A 50 11.77 7.95 4.18
N TYR A 51 10.46 8.02 4.28
CA TYR A 51 9.61 8.90 3.49
C TYR A 51 9.34 10.17 4.29
N LEU A 52 9.54 11.33 3.65
CA LEU A 52 9.14 12.63 4.17
C LEU A 52 8.34 13.34 3.09
N CYS A 53 7.10 13.71 3.41
CA CYS A 53 6.24 14.44 2.50
C CYS A 53 6.65 15.92 2.48
N PRO A 54 6.98 16.49 1.31
CA PRO A 54 7.31 17.92 1.22
C PRO A 54 6.07 18.82 1.43
N ASP A 55 4.87 18.31 1.15
CA ASP A 55 3.65 19.13 1.18
C ASP A 55 2.95 19.16 2.55
N CYS A 56 2.84 18.02 3.23
CA CYS A 56 2.14 17.92 4.53
C CYS A 56 3.05 17.58 5.72
N GLY A 57 4.35 17.37 5.50
CA GLY A 57 5.31 17.03 6.57
C GLY A 57 5.22 15.60 7.11
N TYR A 58 4.31 14.75 6.59
CA TYR A 58 4.20 13.35 7.02
C TYR A 58 5.52 12.59 6.89
N LYS A 59 5.91 11.88 7.94
CA LYS A 59 7.16 11.12 8.02
C LYS A 59 6.90 9.70 8.48
N GLU A 60 7.42 8.73 7.74
CA GLU A 60 7.30 7.29 8.07
C GLU A 60 8.37 6.48 7.32
N HIS A 61 8.53 5.20 7.61
CA HIS A 61 9.27 4.28 6.74
C HIS A 61 8.63 4.20 5.35
N ARG A 62 9.47 4.25 4.29
CA ARG A 62 9.01 4.27 2.89
C ARG A 62 8.16 3.06 2.54
N ASP A 63 8.53 1.89 3.04
CA ASP A 63 7.83 0.64 2.70
C ASP A 63 6.46 0.57 3.41
N ILE A 64 6.31 1.20 4.58
CA ILE A 64 5.01 1.35 5.27
C ILE A 64 4.11 2.32 4.49
N ASN A 65 4.64 3.47 4.08
CA ASN A 65 3.93 4.42 3.21
C ASN A 65 3.46 3.74 1.91
N ALA A 66 4.32 2.92 1.29
CA ALA A 66 3.99 2.16 0.10
C ALA A 66 2.88 1.12 0.34
N ALA A 67 2.92 0.40 1.47
CA ALA A 67 1.88 -0.57 1.84
C ALA A 67 0.51 0.11 2.04
N ASN A 68 0.47 1.28 2.71
CA ASN A 68 -0.75 2.05 2.90
C ASN A 68 -1.34 2.52 1.56
N ASN A 69 -0.50 2.96 0.63
CA ASN A 69 -0.95 3.33 -0.72
C ASN A 69 -1.47 2.14 -1.52
N ILE A 70 -0.87 0.95 -1.38
CA ILE A 70 -1.36 -0.30 -1.99
C ILE A 70 -2.75 -0.63 -1.46
N LEU A 71 -2.95 -0.53 -0.14
CA LEU A 71 -4.26 -0.76 0.49
C LEU A 71 -5.30 0.26 0.01
N SER A 72 -4.96 1.55 0.00
CA SER A 72 -5.86 2.61 -0.49
C SER A 72 -6.28 2.38 -1.95
N LYS A 73 -5.33 1.98 -2.83
CA LYS A 73 -5.65 1.61 -4.22
C LYS A 73 -6.53 0.37 -4.32
N TRP A 74 -6.32 -0.62 -3.46
CA TRP A 74 -7.18 -1.78 -3.42
C TRP A 74 -8.60 -1.35 -3.05
N LEU A 75 -8.78 -0.61 -1.95
CA LEU A 75 -10.09 -0.13 -1.52
C LEU A 75 -10.82 0.66 -2.62
N SER A 76 -10.11 1.57 -3.31
CA SER A 76 -10.71 2.37 -4.38
C SER A 76 -11.15 1.54 -5.60
N LEU A 77 -10.45 0.44 -5.93
CA LEU A 77 -10.86 -0.48 -6.98
C LEU A 77 -12.15 -1.25 -6.64
N PHE A 78 -12.35 -1.59 -5.37
CA PHE A 78 -13.50 -2.38 -4.91
C PHE A 78 -14.74 -1.53 -4.58
N ARG A 79 -14.71 -0.22 -4.83
CA ARG A 79 -15.80 0.74 -4.51
C ARG A 79 -16.25 0.72 -3.05
N VAL A 80 -15.44 0.13 -2.18
CA VAL A 80 -15.59 0.31 -0.75
C VAL A 80 -15.00 1.69 -0.49
N GLY A 81 -15.81 2.63 0.00
CA GLY A 81 -15.32 3.96 0.40
C GLY A 81 -14.14 3.86 1.37
N ASN A 82 -13.49 4.98 1.70
CA ASN A 82 -12.31 4.98 2.59
C ASN A 82 -12.58 4.39 3.99
N VAL A 83 -12.55 3.05 4.13
CA VAL A 83 -12.70 2.30 5.41
C VAL A 83 -11.43 2.37 6.27
N LEU A 84 -10.38 3.06 5.79
CA LEU A 84 -9.11 3.22 6.50
C LEU A 84 -9.25 3.93 7.85
N ALA A 85 -10.30 4.74 8.04
CA ALA A 85 -10.62 5.32 9.34
C ALA A 85 -11.06 4.24 10.34
N ASP A 86 -11.92 3.33 9.89
CA ASP A 86 -12.64 2.39 10.77
C ASP A 86 -11.75 1.26 11.32
N PHE A 87 -10.78 0.78 10.52
CA PHE A 87 -9.88 -0.30 10.98
C PHE A 87 -8.86 0.15 12.02
N LYS A 88 -8.45 1.43 12.00
CA LYS A 88 -7.46 1.94 12.95
C LYS A 88 -8.05 2.05 14.36
N GLU A 89 -9.34 2.42 14.45
CA GLU A 89 -10.09 2.47 15.71
C GLU A 89 -10.25 1.08 16.34
N GLN A 90 -10.41 0.03 15.55
CA GLN A 90 -10.57 -1.35 16.06
C GLN A 90 -9.27 -1.98 16.59
N SER A 91 -8.10 -1.51 16.12
CA SER A 91 -6.80 -1.98 16.62
C SER A 91 -6.31 -1.30 17.90
N LEU A 92 -6.98 -0.20 18.31
CA LEU A 92 -6.64 0.59 19.50
C LEU A 92 -7.63 0.36 20.66
N SER A 93 -8.57 -0.59 20.54
CA SER A 93 -9.53 -0.93 21.59
C SER A 93 -9.18 -2.21 22.39
N CYS A 94 -7.88 -2.50 22.54
CA CYS A 94 -7.40 -3.43 23.57
C CYS A 94 -6.88 -2.66 24.78
#